data_AF-A0A6I5VN82-F1
#
_entry.id   AF-A0A6I5VN82-F1
#
_cell.length_a   1.000
_cell.length_b   1.000
_cell.length_c   1.000
_cell.angle_alpha   90.00
_cell.angle_beta   90.00
_cell.angle_gamma   90.00
#
_symmetry.space_group_name_H-M   'P 1'
#
loop_
_entity.id
_entity.type
_entity.pdbx_description
1 polymer ?
#
loop_
_entity_poly.entity_id
_entity_poly.type
_entity_poly.pdbx_seq_one_letter_code
_entity_poly.pdbx_strand_id
1 'polypeptide(L)'
;MTGSPIAPPIAAPRPLSPRARSFQHPKAVSWALVLAAIWGCITFVVWSLLSLSATQTVGSKLTVTQFLGGPFLLGAMICLAVWFVGERRARVFNRTDWALADGLAGALDRLGHTGRLEAYEHRQALQIIPNGRLIEIERHFDHRTQGAIAGTMAHTLRMFGSTVSAGLGQVSRSGTMVSGSLGSFSGSISGLSQVELGLSSATRTDLTGDALFAVFEAVDPTGHRDTYRVISMSQPAVRSWIDALVRHAADQFGGAATHCGSTLLAWSGTLMARFRPQDISYVTDRLKSVLARPYGDREPVEIIGTPAGRNAVVATSVRIGGGEELWTMPSRFPQLFGTAVAEGIASGEHTLSGGRSRPQRRVGRRQPSRSLIMTTSPRPGPTPMPETRQPTSSSSRLT
;
A
#
# COMPACT_ATOMS: atom_id res chain seq x y z
N MET A 1 -47.07 8.72 24.52
CA MET A 1 -47.05 8.82 23.04
C MET A 1 -45.77 8.18 22.54
N THR A 2 -45.83 6.92 22.15
CA THR A 2 -44.70 6.15 21.60
C THR A 2 -44.66 6.43 20.09
N GLY A 3 -43.72 7.27 19.66
CA GLY A 3 -43.52 7.52 18.23
C GLY A 3 -43.07 6.24 17.55
N SER A 4 -43.85 5.76 16.57
CA SER A 4 -43.45 4.64 15.73
C SER A 4 -42.07 4.96 15.10
N PRO A 5 -41.09 4.05 15.17
CA PRO A 5 -39.81 4.24 14.52
C PRO A 5 -40.06 4.42 13.03
N ILE A 6 -39.78 5.63 12.53
CA ILE A 6 -39.80 5.92 11.09
C ILE A 6 -38.76 4.98 10.49
N ALA A 7 -39.20 4.04 9.66
CA ALA A 7 -38.32 3.11 8.98
C ALA A 7 -37.26 3.94 8.23
N PRO A 8 -35.95 3.61 8.38
CA PRO A 8 -34.91 4.35 7.69
C PRO A 8 -35.21 4.33 6.19
N PRO A 9 -35.05 5.47 5.49
CA PRO A 9 -35.32 5.54 4.06
C PRO A 9 -34.57 4.43 3.35
N ILE A 10 -35.26 3.71 2.45
CA ILE A 10 -34.69 2.65 1.64
C ILE A 10 -33.50 3.25 0.90
N ALA A 11 -32.28 2.88 1.30
CA ALA A 11 -31.07 3.42 0.71
C ALA A 11 -31.07 3.11 -0.79
N ALA A 12 -30.93 4.16 -1.61
CA ALA A 12 -30.86 4.02 -3.06
C ALA A 12 -29.80 2.96 -3.44
N PRO A 13 -30.07 2.11 -4.45
CA PRO A 13 -29.15 1.06 -4.84
C PRO A 13 -27.79 1.66 -5.22
N ARG A 14 -26.72 1.19 -4.57
CA ARG A 14 -25.36 1.69 -4.80
C ARG A 14 -24.96 1.46 -6.27
N PRO A 15 -24.34 2.45 -6.94
CA PRO A 15 -23.97 2.33 -8.34
C PRO A 15 -22.89 1.26 -8.55
N LEU A 16 -22.93 0.62 -9.72
CA LEU A 16 -21.92 -0.36 -10.16
C LEU A 16 -20.62 0.35 -10.58
N SER A 17 -19.48 -0.12 -10.09
CA SER A 17 -18.16 0.34 -10.57
C SER A 17 -17.96 0.02 -12.05
N PRO A 18 -17.13 0.78 -12.79
CA PRO A 18 -16.79 0.46 -14.17
C PRO A 18 -16.32 -0.98 -14.37
N ARG A 19 -15.52 -1.51 -13.42
CA ARG A 19 -15.09 -2.90 -13.42
C ARG A 19 -16.25 -3.87 -13.20
N ALA A 20 -17.17 -3.59 -12.28
CA ALA A 20 -18.37 -4.40 -12.08
C ALA A 20 -19.24 -4.46 -13.34
N ARG A 21 -19.42 -3.32 -14.03
CA ARG A 21 -20.16 -3.25 -15.30
C ARG A 21 -19.54 -4.09 -16.40
N SER A 22 -18.21 -4.25 -16.42
CA SER A 22 -17.53 -5.10 -17.41
C SER A 22 -17.88 -6.59 -17.31
N PHE A 23 -18.43 -7.05 -16.17
CA PHE A 23 -18.95 -8.42 -16.02
C PHE A 23 -20.38 -8.57 -16.52
N GLN A 24 -21.08 -7.46 -16.79
CA GLN A 24 -22.42 -7.52 -17.36
C GLN A 24 -22.33 -7.80 -18.86
N HIS A 25 -23.15 -8.75 -19.32
CA HIS A 25 -23.29 -9.07 -20.74
C HIS A 25 -24.70 -8.65 -21.21
N PRO A 26 -24.99 -7.33 -21.34
CA PRO A 26 -26.33 -6.89 -21.72
C PRO A 26 -26.73 -7.42 -23.10
N LYS A 27 -25.77 -7.57 -24.02
CA LYS A 27 -25.98 -8.17 -25.34
C LYS A 27 -26.46 -9.62 -25.27
N ALA A 28 -26.10 -10.38 -24.23
CA ALA A 28 -26.56 -11.76 -24.08
C ALA A 28 -28.07 -11.83 -23.85
N VAL A 29 -28.67 -10.85 -23.17
CA VAL A 29 -30.14 -10.77 -23.04
C VAL A 29 -30.78 -10.50 -24.39
N SER A 30 -30.25 -9.54 -25.15
CA SER A 30 -30.75 -9.24 -26.49
C SER A 30 -30.70 -10.47 -27.39
N TRP A 31 -29.58 -11.22 -27.38
CA TRP A 31 -29.46 -12.47 -28.13
C TRP A 31 -30.41 -13.56 -27.62
N ALA A 32 -30.59 -13.70 -26.30
CA ALA A 32 -31.54 -14.66 -25.74
C ALA A 32 -32.97 -14.38 -26.22
N LEU A 33 -33.38 -13.11 -26.22
CA LEU A 33 -34.69 -12.68 -26.72
C LEU A 33 -34.85 -12.92 -28.22
N VAL A 34 -33.82 -12.60 -29.02
CA VAL A 34 -33.83 -12.84 -30.47
C VAL A 34 -33.92 -14.34 -30.78
N LEU A 35 -33.11 -15.18 -30.12
CA LEU A 35 -33.13 -16.63 -30.32
C LEU A 35 -34.45 -17.25 -29.87
N ALA A 36 -35.04 -16.77 -28.77
CA ALA A 36 -36.36 -17.20 -28.32
C ALA A 36 -37.47 -16.79 -29.30
N ALA A 37 -37.38 -15.61 -29.91
CA ALA A 37 -38.31 -15.17 -30.94
C ALA A 37 -38.20 -16.02 -32.22
N ILE A 38 -36.97 -16.31 -32.67
CA ILE A 38 -36.72 -17.20 -33.82
C ILE A 38 -37.28 -18.60 -33.53
N TRP A 39 -37.01 -19.14 -32.34
CA TRP A 39 -37.58 -20.42 -31.91
C TRP A 39 -39.11 -20.42 -31.99
N GLY A 40 -39.77 -19.40 -31.41
CA GLY A 40 -41.22 -19.26 -31.44
C GLY A 40 -41.78 -19.17 -32.87
N CYS A 41 -41.11 -18.43 -33.76
CA CYS A 41 -41.49 -18.33 -35.17
C CYS A 41 -41.37 -19.67 -35.90
N ILE A 42 -40.25 -20.38 -35.74
CA ILE A 42 -40.04 -21.70 -36.35
C ILE A 42 -41.07 -22.69 -35.82
N THR A 43 -41.29 -22.73 -34.51
CA THR A 43 -42.29 -23.59 -33.87
C THR A 43 -43.69 -23.31 -34.40
N PHE A 44 -44.09 -22.04 -34.51
CA PHE A 44 -45.40 -21.66 -35.03
C PHE A 44 -45.58 -22.05 -36.51
N VAL A 45 -44.58 -21.78 -37.36
CA VAL A 45 -44.63 -22.11 -38.79
C VAL A 45 -44.67 -23.62 -39.01
N VAL A 46 -43.77 -24.37 -38.37
CA VAL A 46 -43.73 -25.85 -38.48
C VAL A 46 -45.02 -26.46 -37.95
N TRP A 47 -45.53 -26.01 -36.81
CA TRP A 47 -46.80 -26.48 -36.26
C TRP A 47 -47.97 -26.22 -37.21
N SER A 48 -48.06 -25.01 -37.78
CA SER A 48 -49.10 -24.64 -38.72
C SER A 48 -49.05 -25.49 -39.99
N LEU A 49 -47.86 -25.69 -40.57
CA LEU A 49 -47.66 -26.54 -41.75
C LEU A 49 -48.02 -28.00 -41.48
N LEU A 50 -47.60 -28.55 -40.33
CA LEU A 50 -47.91 -29.93 -39.96
C LEU A 50 -49.38 -30.13 -39.56
N SER A 51 -50.09 -29.08 -39.15
CA SER A 51 -51.52 -29.15 -38.83
C SER A 51 -52.38 -29.44 -40.06
N LEU A 52 -51.91 -29.06 -41.26
CA LEU A 52 -52.60 -29.31 -42.53
C LEU A 52 -52.55 -30.78 -42.97
N SER A 53 -51.62 -31.58 -42.43
CA SER A 53 -51.47 -33.00 -42.73
C SER A 53 -52.29 -33.86 -41.78
N ALA A 54 -53.36 -34.49 -42.29
CA ALA A 54 -54.27 -35.35 -41.53
C ALA A 54 -53.66 -36.68 -41.05
N THR A 55 -52.53 -37.10 -41.62
CA THR A 55 -51.93 -38.43 -41.41
C THR A 55 -50.89 -38.49 -40.30
N GLN A 56 -50.45 -37.35 -39.73
CA GLN A 56 -49.40 -37.34 -38.71
C GLN A 56 -49.96 -37.37 -37.29
N THR A 57 -49.45 -38.30 -36.48
CA THR A 57 -49.74 -38.37 -35.04
C THR A 57 -49.12 -37.18 -34.31
N VAL A 58 -49.76 -36.72 -33.24
CA VAL A 58 -49.30 -35.57 -32.42
C VAL A 58 -47.83 -35.72 -31.99
N GLY A 59 -47.39 -36.94 -31.66
CA GLY A 59 -46.01 -37.24 -31.28
C GLY A 59 -45.00 -36.88 -32.38
N SER A 60 -45.27 -37.27 -33.64
CA SER A 60 -44.37 -36.96 -34.75
C SER A 60 -44.25 -35.45 -35.01
N LYS A 61 -45.34 -34.70 -34.85
CA LYS A 61 -45.35 -33.23 -34.97
C LYS A 61 -44.46 -32.57 -33.90
N LEU A 62 -44.52 -33.08 -32.67
CA LEU A 62 -43.73 -32.57 -31.56
C LEU A 62 -42.23 -32.83 -31.77
N THR A 63 -41.86 -34.03 -32.23
CA THR A 63 -40.46 -34.40 -32.50
C THR A 63 -39.82 -33.51 -33.57
N VAL A 64 -40.50 -33.30 -34.70
CA VAL A 64 -39.99 -32.45 -35.80
C VAL A 64 -39.83 -31.00 -35.33
N THR A 65 -40.81 -30.50 -34.59
CA THR A 65 -40.79 -29.14 -34.04
C THR A 65 -39.64 -28.95 -33.04
N GLN A 66 -39.42 -29.93 -32.15
CA GLN A 66 -38.30 -29.90 -31.21
C GLN A 66 -36.94 -30.04 -31.90
N PHE A 67 -36.82 -30.83 -32.97
CA PHE A 67 -35.55 -30.99 -33.67
C PHE A 67 -35.13 -29.71 -34.40
N LEU A 68 -36.06 -29.05 -35.08
CA LEU A 68 -35.80 -27.80 -35.82
C LEU A 68 -35.69 -26.57 -34.91
N GLY A 69 -36.55 -26.47 -33.90
CA GLY A 69 -36.57 -25.34 -32.97
C GLY A 69 -35.60 -25.48 -31.79
N GLY A 70 -35.36 -26.71 -31.34
CA GLY A 70 -34.60 -27.03 -30.13
C GLY A 70 -33.24 -26.33 -30.02
N PRO A 71 -32.41 -26.27 -31.08
CA PRO A 71 -31.13 -25.57 -31.05
C PRO A 71 -31.25 -24.07 -30.71
N PHE A 72 -32.29 -23.38 -31.19
CA PHE A 72 -32.52 -21.97 -30.90
C PHE A 72 -32.97 -21.75 -29.46
N LEU A 73 -33.83 -22.62 -28.94
CA LEU A 73 -34.24 -22.58 -27.53
C LEU A 73 -33.05 -22.85 -26.60
N LEU A 74 -32.23 -23.86 -26.93
CA LEU A 74 -31.01 -24.16 -26.20
C LEU A 74 -30.03 -22.97 -26.22
N GLY A 75 -29.84 -22.35 -27.39
CA GLY A 75 -29.04 -21.14 -27.53
C GLY A 75 -29.56 -19.97 -26.67
N ALA A 76 -30.89 -19.74 -26.68
CA ALA A 76 -31.52 -18.72 -25.86
C ALA A 76 -31.30 -18.97 -24.35
N MET A 77 -31.45 -20.22 -23.91
CA MET A 77 -31.20 -20.63 -22.52
C MET A 77 -29.74 -20.43 -22.10
N ILE A 78 -28.78 -20.76 -22.98
CA ILE A 78 -27.35 -20.52 -22.72
C ILE A 78 -27.07 -19.02 -22.59
N CYS A 79 -27.59 -18.19 -23.50
CA CYS A 79 -27.43 -16.74 -23.41
C CYS A 79 -28.02 -16.15 -22.12
N LEU A 80 -29.20 -16.62 -21.71
CA LEU A 80 -29.84 -16.21 -20.45
C LEU A 80 -29.01 -16.64 -19.23
N ALA A 81 -28.49 -17.87 -19.23
CA ALA A 81 -27.61 -18.35 -18.18
C ALA A 81 -26.33 -17.52 -18.07
N VAL A 82 -25.68 -17.18 -19.20
CA VAL A 82 -24.51 -16.29 -19.24
C VAL A 82 -24.83 -14.91 -18.67
N TRP A 83 -25.98 -14.34 -19.04
CA TRP A 83 -26.43 -13.06 -18.48
C TRP A 83 -26.63 -13.14 -16.96
N PHE A 84 -27.35 -14.17 -16.47
CA PHE A 84 -27.63 -14.33 -15.05
C PHE A 84 -26.34 -14.52 -14.23
N VAL A 85 -25.40 -15.32 -14.74
CA VAL A 85 -24.08 -15.50 -14.11
C VAL A 85 -23.29 -14.19 -14.10
N GLY A 86 -23.29 -13.45 -15.22
CA GLY A 86 -22.64 -12.14 -15.33
C GLY A 86 -23.21 -11.11 -14.35
N GLU A 87 -24.52 -11.01 -14.26
CA GLU A 87 -25.23 -10.11 -13.35
C GLU A 87 -24.97 -10.47 -11.87
N ARG A 88 -25.02 -11.76 -11.52
CA ARG A 88 -24.69 -12.23 -10.17
C ARG A 88 -23.24 -11.90 -9.83
N ARG A 89 -22.29 -12.16 -10.75
CA ARG A 89 -20.87 -11.86 -10.56
C ARG A 89 -20.63 -10.36 -10.40
N ALA A 90 -21.27 -9.53 -11.22
CA ALA A 90 -21.19 -8.07 -11.15
C ALA A 90 -21.68 -7.54 -9.80
N ARG A 91 -22.82 -8.03 -9.30
CA ARG A 91 -23.36 -7.63 -7.99
C ARG A 91 -22.50 -8.09 -6.82
N VAL A 92 -22.02 -9.33 -6.85
CA VAL A 92 -21.12 -9.85 -5.81
C VAL A 92 -19.82 -9.05 -5.79
N PHE A 93 -19.21 -8.82 -6.95
CA PHE A 93 -18.01 -7.99 -7.06
C PHE A 93 -18.26 -6.58 -6.54
N ASN A 94 -19.35 -5.93 -6.96
CA ASN A 94 -19.67 -4.56 -6.55
C ASN A 94 -19.90 -4.45 -5.03
N ARG A 95 -20.54 -5.45 -4.41
CA ARG A 95 -20.74 -5.49 -2.96
C ARG A 95 -19.39 -5.57 -2.22
N THR A 96 -18.49 -6.43 -2.69
CA THR A 96 -17.14 -6.56 -2.15
C THR A 96 -16.32 -5.29 -2.32
N ASP A 97 -16.33 -4.74 -3.54
CA ASP A 97 -15.62 -3.51 -3.92
C ASP A 97 -16.04 -2.33 -3.04
N TRP A 98 -17.36 -2.16 -2.83
CA TRP A 98 -17.90 -1.14 -1.93
C TRP A 98 -17.53 -1.35 -0.46
N ALA A 99 -17.59 -2.58 0.06
CA ALA A 99 -17.23 -2.84 1.45
C ALA A 99 -15.74 -2.54 1.71
N LEU A 100 -14.86 -2.88 0.76
CA LEU A 100 -13.45 -2.51 0.82
C LEU A 100 -13.26 -1.00 0.70
N ALA A 101 -14.00 -0.33 -0.20
CA ALA A 101 -13.95 1.12 -0.34
C ALA A 101 -14.34 1.84 0.97
N ASP A 102 -15.42 1.40 1.62
CA ASP A 102 -15.87 1.95 2.91
C ASP A 102 -14.83 1.70 4.01
N GLY A 103 -14.27 0.49 4.09
CA GLY A 103 -13.22 0.13 5.04
C GLY A 103 -11.94 0.94 4.85
N LEU A 104 -11.47 1.07 3.60
CA LEU A 104 -10.31 1.89 3.24
C LEU A 104 -10.57 3.37 3.54
N ALA A 105 -11.72 3.92 3.19
CA ALA A 105 -12.06 5.31 3.49
C ALA A 105 -11.98 5.57 5.00
N GLY A 106 -12.56 4.69 5.83
CA GLY A 106 -12.48 4.84 7.29
C GLY A 106 -11.07 4.70 7.85
N ALA A 107 -10.22 3.83 7.30
CA ALA A 107 -8.84 3.68 7.77
C ALA A 107 -7.93 4.81 7.30
N LEU A 108 -8.10 5.30 6.07
CA LEU A 108 -7.38 6.47 5.55
C LEU A 108 -7.79 7.75 6.25
N ASP A 109 -9.07 7.86 6.64
CA ASP A 109 -9.54 8.94 7.49
C ASP A 109 -8.82 8.95 8.84
N ARG A 110 -8.73 7.80 9.51
CA ARG A 110 -7.94 7.67 10.75
C ARG A 110 -6.47 8.07 10.55
N LEU A 111 -5.85 7.61 9.46
CA LEU A 111 -4.49 8.01 9.09
C LEU A 111 -4.36 9.52 8.87
N GLY A 112 -5.35 10.14 8.24
CA GLY A 112 -5.42 11.60 8.05
C GLY A 112 -5.44 12.37 9.37
N HIS A 113 -6.02 11.78 10.41
CA HIS A 113 -6.07 12.34 11.77
C HIS A 113 -4.84 12.00 12.62
N THR A 114 -4.01 11.04 12.23
CA THR A 114 -2.74 10.73 12.89
C THR A 114 -1.86 11.97 12.99
N GLY A 115 -1.11 12.10 14.09
CA GLY A 115 -0.19 13.21 14.31
C GLY A 115 0.84 13.30 13.18
N ARG A 116 1.01 14.49 12.58
CA ARG A 116 1.95 14.66 11.47
C ARG A 116 3.35 14.17 11.83
N LEU A 117 3.81 14.48 13.04
CA LEU A 117 5.14 14.13 13.53
C LEU A 117 5.38 12.62 13.60
N GLU A 118 4.34 11.79 13.75
CA GLU A 118 4.50 10.34 13.80
C GLU A 118 5.05 9.76 12.49
N ALA A 119 4.75 10.40 11.35
CA ALA A 119 5.31 10.01 10.07
C ALA A 119 6.80 10.34 9.91
N TYR A 120 7.34 11.19 10.79
CA TYR A 120 8.73 11.62 10.81
C TYR A 120 9.54 11.00 11.96
N GLU A 121 8.88 10.35 12.92
CA GLU A 121 9.54 9.73 14.07
C GLU A 121 10.61 8.71 13.65
N HIS A 122 11.71 8.73 14.39
CA HIS A 122 12.89 7.90 14.11
C HIS A 122 12.62 6.43 14.42
N ARG A 123 12.86 5.54 13.44
CA ARG A 123 12.83 4.07 13.65
C ARG A 123 14.21 3.57 14.08
N GLN A 124 14.26 2.39 14.70
CA GLN A 124 15.48 1.75 15.24
C GLN A 124 16.59 1.41 14.20
N ALA A 125 16.43 1.77 12.92
CA ALA A 125 17.40 1.51 11.85
C ALA A 125 17.87 2.79 11.12
N LEU A 126 17.62 3.97 11.68
CA LEU A 126 18.13 5.22 11.09
C LEU A 126 19.61 5.39 11.42
N GLN A 127 20.35 5.87 10.42
CA GLN A 127 21.71 6.30 10.60
C GLN A 127 21.70 7.70 11.18
N ILE A 128 22.39 7.86 12.31
CA ILE A 128 22.62 9.15 12.96
C ILE A 128 24.05 9.56 12.62
N ILE A 129 24.21 10.73 12.03
CA ILE A 129 25.51 11.36 11.77
C ILE A 129 25.62 12.51 12.77
N PRO A 130 26.27 12.29 13.92
CA PRO A 130 26.45 13.34 14.92
C PRO A 130 27.54 14.31 14.47
N ASN A 131 27.34 15.60 14.75
CA ASN A 131 28.36 16.65 14.57
C ASN A 131 29.00 16.69 13.17
N GLY A 132 28.22 16.40 12.13
CA GLY A 132 28.68 16.47 10.74
C GLY A 132 29.11 17.89 10.39
N ARG A 133 30.33 18.03 9.86
CA ARG A 133 30.84 19.29 9.33
C ARG A 133 30.53 19.37 7.86
N LEU A 134 29.78 20.38 7.46
CA LEU A 134 29.45 20.59 6.06
C LEU A 134 30.72 20.88 5.24
N ILE A 135 30.98 20.09 4.21
CA ILE A 135 32.09 20.27 3.26
C ILE A 135 31.58 21.00 2.02
N GLU A 136 30.48 20.51 1.45
CA GLU A 136 30.00 20.90 0.13
C GLU A 136 28.46 20.82 0.07
N ILE A 137 27.87 21.67 -0.76
CA ILE A 137 26.45 21.61 -1.13
C ILE A 137 26.38 21.61 -2.65
N GLU A 138 25.77 20.59 -3.22
CA GLU A 138 25.49 20.50 -4.65
C GLU A 138 23.98 20.51 -4.91
N ARG A 139 23.60 21.14 -6.03
CA ARG A 139 22.24 21.03 -6.61
C ARG A 139 22.20 20.14 -7.85
N HIS A 140 23.35 19.65 -8.33
CA HIS A 140 23.44 18.88 -9.57
C HIS A 140 23.81 17.42 -9.29
N PHE A 141 23.23 16.50 -10.06
CA PHE A 141 23.31 15.06 -9.81
C PHE A 141 24.40 14.40 -10.67
N ASP A 142 25.23 13.57 -10.03
CA ASP A 142 25.88 12.46 -10.75
C ASP A 142 24.83 11.35 -10.95
N HIS A 143 24.64 10.93 -12.21
CA HIS A 143 23.75 9.85 -12.63
C HIS A 143 23.93 8.55 -11.83
N ARG A 144 25.13 8.27 -11.31
CA ARG A 144 25.39 7.09 -10.48
C ARG A 144 24.71 7.16 -9.11
N THR A 145 24.74 8.31 -8.46
CA THR A 145 24.15 8.52 -7.13
C THR A 145 22.62 8.48 -7.19
N GLN A 146 22.06 9.02 -8.27
CA GLN A 146 20.63 8.92 -8.59
C GLN A 146 20.14 7.46 -8.64
N GLY A 147 20.91 6.57 -9.30
CA GLY A 147 20.57 5.15 -9.40
C GLY A 147 20.52 4.44 -8.04
N ALA A 148 21.49 4.73 -7.16
CA ALA A 148 21.55 4.13 -5.83
C ALA A 148 20.36 4.55 -4.94
N ILE A 149 20.04 5.85 -4.94
CA ILE A 149 18.91 6.41 -4.17
C ILE A 149 17.58 5.85 -4.63
N ALA A 150 17.36 5.81 -5.95
CA ALA A 150 16.16 5.22 -6.53
C ALA A 150 16.06 3.73 -6.14
N GLY A 151 17.18 2.99 -6.18
CA GLY A 151 17.26 1.60 -5.74
C GLY A 151 16.90 1.43 -4.25
N THR A 152 17.42 2.27 -3.36
CA THR A 152 17.09 2.22 -1.92
C THR A 152 15.63 2.59 -1.65
N MET A 153 15.10 3.63 -2.29
CA MET A 153 13.70 4.01 -2.14
C MET A 153 12.79 2.89 -2.67
N ALA A 154 13.09 2.34 -3.84
CA ALA A 154 12.36 1.20 -4.39
C ALA A 154 12.44 -0.04 -3.47
N HIS A 155 13.61 -0.32 -2.89
CA HIS A 155 13.78 -1.40 -1.93
C HIS A 155 12.97 -1.19 -0.65
N THR A 156 12.99 0.03 -0.09
CA THR A 156 12.17 0.39 1.08
C THR A 156 10.69 0.23 0.77
N LEU A 157 10.24 0.71 -0.39
CA LEU A 157 8.88 0.49 -0.88
C LEU A 157 8.55 -1.00 -1.06
N ARG A 158 9.49 -1.83 -1.52
CA ARG A 158 9.32 -3.29 -1.66
C ARG A 158 9.13 -3.96 -0.30
N MET A 159 9.93 -3.58 0.71
CA MET A 159 9.79 -4.15 2.05
C MET A 159 8.40 -3.89 2.63
N PHE A 160 7.83 -2.71 2.39
CA PHE A 160 6.48 -2.37 2.87
C PHE A 160 5.34 -2.85 1.95
N GLY A 161 5.56 -2.91 0.64
CA GLY A 161 4.57 -3.39 -0.34
C GLY A 161 4.44 -4.92 -0.41
N SER A 162 5.41 -5.65 0.17
CA SER A 162 5.43 -7.12 0.15
C SER A 162 4.28 -7.82 0.88
N THR A 163 3.45 -7.07 1.60
CA THR A 163 2.49 -7.61 2.57
C THR A 163 1.03 -7.53 2.14
N VAL A 164 0.70 -6.90 1.01
CA VAL A 164 -0.71 -6.68 0.61
C VAL A 164 -0.96 -7.17 -0.81
N SER A 165 -0.90 -8.48 -1.03
CA SER A 165 -1.47 -9.11 -2.22
C SER A 165 -2.94 -9.46 -1.95
N ALA A 166 -3.83 -8.47 -2.02
CA ALA A 166 -5.26 -8.73 -2.07
C ALA A 166 -5.63 -9.15 -3.50
N GLY A 167 -5.44 -10.44 -3.81
CA GLY A 167 -5.84 -11.02 -5.07
C GLY A 167 -7.36 -10.97 -5.21
N LEU A 168 -7.90 -9.88 -5.76
CA LEU A 168 -9.30 -9.78 -6.19
C LEU A 168 -9.51 -10.70 -7.41
N GLY A 169 -9.68 -12.00 -7.14
CA GLY A 169 -10.24 -13.00 -8.04
C GLY A 169 -9.84 -12.84 -9.51
N GLN A 170 -8.54 -12.88 -9.79
CA GLN A 170 -8.04 -13.00 -11.16
C GLN A 170 -8.35 -14.42 -11.63
N VAL A 171 -9.56 -14.62 -12.16
CA VAL A 171 -9.93 -15.85 -12.86
C VAL A 171 -9.07 -15.89 -14.13
N SER A 172 -7.96 -16.64 -14.06
CA SER A 172 -7.17 -17.04 -15.21
C SER A 172 -8.09 -17.66 -16.26
N ARG A 173 -7.93 -17.25 -17.53
CA ARG A 173 -8.71 -17.68 -18.71
C ARG A 173 -8.46 -19.15 -19.10
N SER A 174 -8.17 -20.05 -18.17
CA SER A 174 -8.00 -21.48 -18.47
C SER A 174 -9.30 -22.23 -18.16
N GLY A 175 -9.88 -22.84 -19.20
CA GLY A 175 -11.22 -23.42 -19.21
C GLY A 175 -11.35 -24.74 -18.46
N THR A 176 -11.29 -24.71 -17.13
CA THR A 176 -11.69 -25.84 -16.28
C THR A 176 -12.80 -25.44 -15.33
N MET A 177 -13.95 -26.11 -15.47
CA MET A 177 -15.08 -26.00 -14.54
C MET A 177 -14.65 -26.53 -13.16
N VAL A 178 -14.27 -25.64 -12.25
CA VAL A 178 -14.07 -25.99 -10.83
C VAL A 178 -15.25 -25.45 -10.02
N SER A 179 -15.96 -26.41 -9.45
CA SER A 179 -17.07 -26.24 -8.51
C SER A 179 -16.60 -25.52 -7.23
N GLY A 180 -17.36 -24.51 -6.82
CA GLY A 180 -17.61 -24.21 -5.40
C GLY A 180 -16.41 -23.86 -4.51
N SER A 181 -15.78 -22.71 -4.73
CA SER A 181 -15.32 -21.90 -3.59
C SER A 181 -15.83 -20.45 -3.73
N LEU A 182 -16.85 -20.15 -2.95
CA LEU A 182 -17.36 -18.80 -2.75
C LEU A 182 -16.31 -18.02 -1.95
N GLY A 183 -15.56 -17.15 -2.63
CA GLY A 183 -15.13 -15.85 -2.10
C GLY A 183 -14.39 -15.82 -0.76
N SER A 184 -13.47 -16.75 -0.50
CA SER A 184 -12.48 -16.54 0.56
C SER A 184 -11.33 -15.72 0.01
N PHE A 185 -11.19 -14.48 0.46
CA PHE A 185 -9.90 -13.78 0.44
C PHE A 185 -8.97 -14.58 1.36
N SER A 186 -8.17 -15.45 0.76
CA SER A 186 -6.98 -15.93 1.43
C SER A 186 -5.96 -14.82 1.23
N GLY A 187 -5.71 -14.04 2.28
CA GLY A 187 -4.48 -13.25 2.40
C GLY A 187 -3.29 -14.21 2.49
N SER A 188 -3.03 -14.98 1.43
CA SER A 188 -1.78 -15.72 1.28
C SER A 188 -0.80 -14.76 0.65
N ILE A 189 0.12 -14.27 1.49
CA ILE A 189 1.34 -13.58 1.10
C ILE A 189 2.11 -14.53 0.18
N SER A 190 2.01 -14.32 -1.13
CA SER A 190 2.70 -15.14 -2.13
C SER A 190 3.41 -14.24 -3.14
N GLY A 191 4.72 -14.09 -2.94
CA GLY A 191 5.75 -13.96 -3.98
C GLY A 191 5.68 -12.76 -4.93
N LEU A 192 6.39 -11.68 -4.58
CA LEU A 192 6.59 -10.49 -5.41
C LEU A 192 7.84 -10.59 -6.29
N SER A 193 7.65 -10.47 -7.61
CA SER A 193 8.73 -10.09 -8.55
C SER A 193 8.28 -9.17 -9.70
N GLN A 194 6.99 -8.83 -9.81
CA GLN A 194 6.50 -7.97 -10.92
C GLN A 194 6.20 -6.52 -10.50
N VAL A 195 6.33 -6.21 -9.20
CA VAL A 195 6.22 -4.85 -8.61
C VAL A 195 7.45 -3.97 -8.96
N GLU A 196 8.38 -4.51 -9.73
CA GLU A 196 9.80 -4.13 -9.71
C GLU A 196 10.21 -3.08 -10.76
N LEU A 197 9.39 -2.75 -11.77
CA LEU A 197 9.82 -1.91 -12.91
C LEU A 197 9.04 -0.59 -13.13
N GLY A 198 7.78 -0.50 -12.69
CA GLY A 198 6.93 0.68 -12.96
C GLY A 198 7.18 1.86 -12.03
N LEU A 199 7.21 1.59 -10.71
CA LEU A 199 7.43 2.61 -9.67
C LEU A 199 8.84 3.21 -9.79
N SER A 200 9.84 2.36 -10.05
CA SER A 200 11.25 2.73 -10.25
C SER A 200 11.46 3.69 -11.44
N SER A 201 10.67 3.58 -12.51
CA SER A 201 10.85 4.40 -13.71
C SER A 201 10.27 5.82 -13.57
N ALA A 202 9.04 5.96 -13.04
CA ALA A 202 8.38 7.27 -12.91
C ALA A 202 8.94 8.13 -11.76
N THR A 203 9.40 7.51 -10.67
CA THR A 203 10.07 8.26 -9.59
C THR A 203 11.49 8.71 -9.96
N ARG A 204 12.12 8.10 -10.98
CA ARG A 204 13.53 8.35 -11.31
C ARG A 204 13.79 9.74 -11.89
N THR A 205 12.87 10.33 -12.65
CA THR A 205 13.08 11.64 -13.30
C THR A 205 12.76 12.83 -12.38
N ASP A 206 11.71 12.74 -11.58
CA ASP A 206 11.21 13.90 -10.81
C ASP A 206 11.89 14.03 -9.43
N LEU A 207 12.23 12.92 -8.78
CA LEU A 207 12.84 12.97 -7.44
C LEU A 207 14.24 13.59 -7.45
N THR A 208 14.89 13.58 -8.62
CA THR A 208 16.23 14.12 -8.80
C THR A 208 16.28 15.47 -9.51
N GLY A 209 15.15 16.08 -9.82
CA GLY A 209 15.16 17.49 -10.25
C GLY A 209 15.40 18.43 -9.07
N ASP A 210 14.85 18.04 -7.90
CA ASP A 210 14.57 19.01 -6.84
C ASP A 210 15.21 18.68 -5.49
N ALA A 211 15.94 17.56 -5.32
CA ALA A 211 16.56 17.24 -4.02
C ALA A 211 17.86 18.02 -3.76
N LEU A 212 18.13 18.29 -2.48
CA LEU A 212 19.35 18.93 -2.00
C LEU A 212 20.41 17.86 -1.68
N PHE A 213 21.64 18.06 -2.14
CA PHE A 213 22.78 17.21 -1.81
C PHE A 213 23.76 18.00 -0.98
N ALA A 214 24.17 17.42 0.13
CA ALA A 214 25.19 17.99 0.97
C ALA A 214 26.16 16.90 1.40
N VAL A 215 27.44 17.24 1.40
CA VAL A 215 28.52 16.35 1.79
C VAL A 215 29.02 16.79 3.14
N PHE A 216 29.06 15.87 4.10
CA PHE A 216 29.45 16.12 5.47
C PHE A 216 30.65 15.27 5.83
N GLU A 217 31.61 15.87 6.54
CA GLU A 217 32.64 15.13 7.24
C GLU A 217 32.13 14.78 8.63
N ALA A 218 32.12 13.51 8.99
CA ALA A 218 31.79 13.11 10.36
C ALA A 218 32.71 11.98 10.82
N VAL A 219 32.85 11.88 12.14
CA VAL A 219 33.59 10.79 12.75
C VAL A 219 32.63 9.60 12.87
N ASP A 220 33.01 8.48 12.29
CA ASP A 220 32.25 7.25 12.40
C ASP A 220 32.28 6.70 13.85
N PRO A 221 31.48 5.67 14.19
CA PRO A 221 31.53 5.06 15.51
C PRO A 221 32.90 4.46 15.89
N THR A 222 33.82 4.28 14.94
CA THR A 222 35.16 3.72 15.16
C THR A 222 36.23 4.79 15.35
N GLY A 223 35.87 6.08 15.26
CA GLY A 223 36.80 7.20 15.41
C GLY A 223 37.47 7.65 14.10
N HIS A 224 37.16 7.03 12.96
CA HIS A 224 37.67 7.42 11.66
C HIS A 224 36.83 8.54 11.06
N ARG A 225 37.49 9.55 10.49
CA ARG A 225 36.81 10.59 9.70
C ARG A 225 36.40 10.00 8.37
N ASP A 226 35.10 10.05 8.09
CA ASP A 226 34.52 9.64 6.83
C ASP A 226 33.61 10.74 6.27
N THR A 227 33.31 10.63 4.98
CA THR A 227 32.50 11.58 4.24
C THR A 227 31.13 10.98 3.96
N TYR A 228 30.08 11.64 4.45
CA TYR A 228 28.70 11.26 4.28
C TYR A 228 28.00 12.15 3.27
N ARG A 229 27.38 11.53 2.26
CA ARG A 229 26.49 12.17 1.31
C ARG A 229 25.08 12.14 1.86
N VAL A 230 24.52 13.31 2.04
CA VAL A 230 23.20 13.49 2.62
C VAL A 230 22.28 14.06 1.57
N ILE A 231 21.21 13.32 1.32
CA ILE A 231 20.18 13.65 0.34
C ILE A 231 18.96 14.12 1.09
N SER A 232 18.52 15.33 0.83
CA SER A 232 17.27 15.83 1.37
C SER A 232 16.27 16.06 0.25
N MET A 233 15.14 15.36 0.32
CA MET A 233 14.08 15.47 -0.67
C MET A 233 13.38 16.83 -0.55
N SER A 234 13.04 17.44 -1.68
CA SER A 234 12.19 18.62 -1.69
C SER A 234 10.73 18.28 -1.43
N GLN A 235 9.94 19.32 -1.16
CA GLN A 235 8.50 19.17 -1.00
C GLN A 235 7.81 18.59 -2.25
N PRO A 236 8.08 19.04 -3.49
CA PRO A 236 7.52 18.40 -4.68
C PRO A 236 7.93 16.93 -4.82
N ALA A 237 9.20 16.60 -4.54
CA ALA A 237 9.69 15.23 -4.60
C ALA A 237 8.97 14.32 -3.59
N VAL A 238 8.81 14.75 -2.34
CA VAL A 238 8.07 13.97 -1.33
C VAL A 238 6.59 13.82 -1.71
N ARG A 239 5.96 14.86 -2.27
CA ARG A 239 4.57 14.76 -2.76
C ARG A 239 4.43 13.73 -3.88
N SER A 240 5.32 13.79 -4.86
CA SER A 240 5.36 12.82 -5.97
C SER A 240 5.56 11.39 -5.46
N TRP A 241 6.45 11.21 -4.49
CA TRP A 241 6.67 9.90 -3.85
C TRP A 241 5.43 9.37 -3.09
N ILE A 242 4.75 10.22 -2.32
CA ILE A 242 3.50 9.86 -1.64
C ILE A 242 2.42 9.49 -2.67
N ASP A 243 2.24 10.32 -3.70
CA ASP A 243 1.24 10.07 -4.74
C ASP A 243 1.54 8.77 -5.51
N ALA A 244 2.81 8.51 -5.83
CA ALA A 244 3.22 7.27 -6.48
C ALA A 244 2.92 6.02 -5.61
N LEU A 245 3.13 6.11 -4.29
CA LEU A 245 2.77 5.03 -3.36
C LEU A 245 1.26 4.79 -3.32
N VAL A 246 0.47 5.87 -3.25
CA VAL A 246 -1.01 5.79 -3.22
C VAL A 246 -1.56 5.25 -4.54
N ARG A 247 -1.08 5.75 -5.68
CA ARG A 247 -1.46 5.25 -7.02
C ARG A 247 -1.12 3.79 -7.19
N HIS A 248 0.08 3.38 -6.77
CA HIS A 248 0.47 1.98 -6.85
C HIS A 248 -0.46 1.08 -6.04
N ALA A 249 -0.80 1.48 -4.81
CA ALA A 249 -1.78 0.77 -4.01
C ALA A 249 -3.14 0.73 -4.73
N ALA A 250 -3.62 1.86 -5.25
CA ALA A 250 -4.89 1.92 -6.00
C ALA A 250 -4.89 0.97 -7.21
N ASP A 251 -3.79 0.86 -7.94
CA ASP A 251 -3.65 -0.04 -9.08
C ASP A 251 -3.74 -1.52 -8.66
N GLN A 252 -3.23 -1.89 -7.48
CA GLN A 252 -3.43 -3.23 -6.90
C GLN A 252 -4.91 -3.55 -6.64
N PHE A 253 -5.72 -2.52 -6.41
CA PHE A 253 -7.17 -2.63 -6.25
C PHE A 253 -7.95 -2.51 -7.58
N GLY A 254 -7.28 -2.50 -8.73
CA GLY A 254 -7.90 -2.34 -10.04
C GLY A 254 -8.03 -0.89 -10.52
N GLY A 255 -7.32 0.04 -9.87
CA GLY A 255 -7.18 1.44 -10.26
C GLY A 255 -8.50 2.22 -10.15
N ALA A 256 -8.63 3.26 -10.96
CA ALA A 256 -9.84 4.11 -10.99
C ALA A 256 -11.12 3.37 -11.49
N ALA A 257 -10.99 2.13 -11.98
CA ALA A 257 -12.13 1.34 -12.45
C ALA A 257 -12.90 0.64 -11.32
N THR A 258 -12.37 0.61 -10.11
CA THR A 258 -13.00 0.02 -8.91
C THR A 258 -13.32 1.11 -7.89
N HIS A 259 -14.30 0.88 -7.02
CA HIS A 259 -14.62 1.82 -5.94
C HIS A 259 -13.44 1.92 -4.97
N CYS A 260 -12.87 0.80 -4.53
CA CYS A 260 -11.73 0.80 -3.61
C CYS A 260 -10.48 1.49 -4.18
N GLY A 261 -10.14 1.28 -5.45
CA GLY A 261 -9.03 1.98 -6.10
C GLY A 261 -9.31 3.47 -6.27
N SER A 262 -10.53 3.85 -6.66
CA SER A 262 -10.93 5.26 -6.76
C SER A 262 -10.89 5.98 -5.40
N THR A 263 -11.26 5.31 -4.31
CA THR A 263 -11.16 5.84 -2.94
C THR A 263 -9.72 6.17 -2.58
N LEU A 264 -8.77 5.25 -2.82
CA LEU A 264 -7.35 5.51 -2.56
C LEU A 264 -6.84 6.74 -3.33
N LEU A 265 -7.18 6.83 -4.61
CA LEU A 265 -6.80 7.99 -5.44
C LEU A 265 -7.41 9.29 -4.93
N ALA A 266 -8.67 9.28 -4.49
CA ALA A 266 -9.33 10.45 -3.92
C ALA A 266 -8.64 10.94 -2.64
N TRP A 267 -8.04 10.04 -1.85
CA TRP A 267 -7.30 10.38 -0.64
C TRP A 267 -5.87 10.89 -0.90
N SER A 268 -5.31 10.75 -2.10
CA SER A 268 -3.91 11.12 -2.36
C SER A 268 -3.64 12.59 -2.09
N GLY A 269 -4.56 13.48 -2.49
CA GLY A 269 -4.52 14.92 -2.21
C GLY A 269 -4.41 15.24 -0.72
N THR A 270 -5.28 14.63 0.09
CA THR A 270 -5.33 14.81 1.54
C THR A 270 -4.07 14.30 2.22
N LEU A 271 -3.60 13.11 1.85
CA LEU A 271 -2.38 12.52 2.42
C LEU A 271 -1.15 13.37 2.07
N MET A 272 -1.02 13.81 0.82
CA MET A 272 0.05 14.73 0.40
C MET A 272 0.02 16.05 1.17
N ALA A 273 -1.16 16.65 1.35
CA ALA A 273 -1.30 17.91 2.08
C ALA A 273 -0.90 17.77 3.56
N ARG A 274 -1.21 16.61 4.16
CA ARG A 274 -0.94 16.31 5.56
C ARG A 274 0.53 15.99 5.85
N PHE A 275 1.14 15.14 5.04
CA PHE A 275 2.47 14.57 5.28
C PHE A 275 3.58 15.22 4.43
N ARG A 276 3.31 16.32 3.73
CA ARG A 276 4.36 17.10 3.07
C ARG A 276 5.30 17.72 4.11
N PRO A 277 6.63 17.69 3.88
CA PRO A 277 7.58 18.40 4.72
C PRO A 277 7.41 19.91 4.58
N GLN A 278 8.05 20.64 5.50
CA GLN A 278 8.27 22.07 5.35
C GLN A 278 9.17 22.34 4.14
N ASP A 279 9.21 23.59 3.68
CA ASP A 279 9.97 23.97 2.51
C ASP A 279 11.48 23.71 2.71
N ILE A 280 12.05 22.91 1.80
CA ILE A 280 13.48 22.56 1.79
C ILE A 280 14.38 23.78 1.55
N SER A 281 13.82 24.86 0.99
CA SER A 281 14.53 26.11 0.74
C SER A 281 15.13 26.66 2.03
N TYR A 282 14.42 26.57 3.15
CA TYR A 282 14.94 27.01 4.45
C TYR A 282 16.16 26.20 4.91
N VAL A 283 16.12 24.86 4.79
CA VAL A 283 17.27 23.99 5.10
C VAL A 283 18.45 24.34 4.19
N THR A 284 18.18 24.56 2.90
CA THR A 284 19.20 24.92 1.90
C THR A 284 19.89 26.24 2.25
N ASP A 285 19.12 27.26 2.60
CA ASP A 285 19.65 28.59 2.93
C ASP A 285 20.47 28.56 4.22
N ARG A 286 20.00 27.82 5.24
CA ARG A 286 20.74 27.61 6.48
C ARG A 286 22.06 26.87 6.23
N LEU A 287 22.06 25.81 5.43
CA LEU A 287 23.28 25.09 5.07
C LEU A 287 24.23 25.95 4.24
N LYS A 288 23.74 26.75 3.29
CA LYS A 288 24.57 27.70 2.52
C LYS A 288 25.22 28.75 3.42
N SER A 289 24.47 29.25 4.41
CA SER A 289 25.01 30.17 5.42
C SER A 289 26.12 29.52 6.23
N VAL A 290 25.99 28.24 6.60
CA VAL A 290 27.06 27.46 7.26
C VAL A 290 28.26 27.28 6.32
N LEU A 291 28.02 26.94 5.05
CA LEU A 291 29.09 26.70 4.06
C LEU A 291 29.95 27.96 3.82
N ALA A 292 29.34 29.14 3.83
CA ALA A 292 30.01 30.42 3.63
C ALA A 292 31.00 30.80 4.76
N ARG A 293 30.93 30.12 5.92
CA ARG A 293 31.84 30.35 7.04
C ARG A 293 33.17 29.61 6.84
N PRO A 294 34.29 30.13 7.39
CA PRO A 294 35.55 29.40 7.45
C PRO A 294 35.36 28.03 8.08
N TYR A 295 36.09 27.02 7.59
CA TYR A 295 35.89 25.61 7.99
C TYR A 295 35.95 25.39 9.51
N GLY A 296 36.77 26.16 10.24
CA GLY A 296 36.88 26.10 11.70
C GLY A 296 35.63 26.60 12.44
N ASP A 297 34.85 27.48 11.82
CA ASP A 297 33.73 28.20 12.43
C ASP A 297 32.35 27.68 11.97
N ARG A 298 32.34 26.58 11.19
CA ARG A 298 31.10 25.95 10.71
C ARG A 298 30.38 25.28 11.87
N GLU A 299 29.10 25.60 12.04
CA GLU A 299 28.24 24.96 13.04
C GLU A 299 28.12 23.45 12.76
N PRO A 300 28.15 22.60 13.80
CA PRO A 300 27.93 21.17 13.63
C PRO A 300 26.50 20.91 13.15
N VAL A 301 26.35 19.96 12.24
CA VAL A 301 25.06 19.53 11.70
C VAL A 301 24.82 18.09 12.09
N GLU A 302 23.75 17.85 12.85
CA GLU A 302 23.28 16.50 13.13
C GLU A 302 22.25 16.09 12.09
N ILE A 303 22.41 14.87 11.60
CA ILE A 303 21.61 14.37 10.49
C ILE A 303 21.09 13.00 10.90
N ILE A 304 19.78 12.83 10.75
CA ILE A 304 19.12 11.55 10.98
C ILE A 304 18.46 11.16 9.67
N GLY A 305 18.67 9.93 9.24
CA GLY A 305 18.10 9.50 7.98
C GLY A 305 18.22 8.01 7.69
N THR A 306 17.66 7.62 6.55
CA THR A 306 17.66 6.23 6.09
C THR A 306 18.91 5.97 5.25
N PRO A 307 19.71 4.93 5.54
CA PRO A 307 20.90 4.62 4.76
C PRO A 307 20.52 4.23 3.32
N ALA A 308 21.19 4.83 2.34
CA ALA A 308 20.99 4.62 0.90
C ALA A 308 22.24 4.12 0.17
N GLY A 309 23.21 3.60 0.91
CA GLY A 309 24.45 3.07 0.39
C GLY A 309 25.61 3.30 1.36
N ARG A 310 26.83 3.07 0.88
CA ARG A 310 28.03 3.39 1.64
C ARG A 310 28.13 4.90 1.82
N ASN A 311 28.05 5.34 3.07
CA ASN A 311 28.09 6.75 3.47
C ASN A 311 27.10 7.63 2.71
N ALA A 312 25.93 7.09 2.36
CA ALA A 312 24.85 7.83 1.74
C ALA A 312 23.61 7.72 2.62
N VAL A 313 22.98 8.84 2.92
CA VAL A 313 21.81 8.91 3.81
C VAL A 313 20.74 9.78 3.18
N VAL A 314 19.52 9.29 3.10
CA VAL A 314 18.35 10.12 2.80
C VAL A 314 17.87 10.71 4.12
N ALA A 315 18.08 12.03 4.29
CA ALA A 315 17.77 12.75 5.50
C ALA A 315 16.26 12.72 5.77
N THR A 316 15.90 12.29 6.97
CA THR A 316 14.56 12.43 7.55
C THR A 316 14.44 13.70 8.36
N SER A 317 15.55 14.07 9.01
CA SER A 317 15.69 15.35 9.70
C SER A 317 17.12 15.85 9.72
N VAL A 318 17.25 17.18 9.87
CA VAL A 318 18.52 17.89 9.98
C VAL A 318 18.43 18.90 11.11
N ARG A 319 19.44 18.93 11.99
CA ARG A 319 19.56 19.92 13.07
C ARG A 319 20.89 20.65 12.94
N ILE A 320 20.85 21.97 12.81
CA ILE A 320 22.03 22.83 12.57
C ILE A 320 22.35 23.60 13.85
N GLY A 321 23.56 23.48 14.36
CA GLY A 321 24.04 24.23 15.53
C GLY A 321 23.24 23.97 16.81
N GLY A 322 22.63 22.79 16.95
CA GLY A 322 21.75 22.47 18.08
C GLY A 322 20.39 23.17 18.06
N GLY A 323 20.01 23.81 16.94
CA GLY A 323 18.72 24.48 16.76
C GLY A 323 17.52 23.53 16.62
N GLU A 324 16.42 24.05 16.06
CA GLU A 324 15.22 23.24 15.78
C GLU A 324 15.51 22.14 14.76
N GLU A 325 14.89 20.98 14.97
CA GLU A 325 14.95 19.84 14.04
C GLU A 325 14.09 20.11 12.81
N LEU A 326 14.74 20.16 11.65
CA LEU A 326 14.09 20.42 10.37
C LEU A 326 13.73 19.09 9.70
N TRP A 327 12.43 18.82 9.61
CA TRP A 327 11.89 17.58 9.05
C TRP A 327 11.82 17.63 7.52
N THR A 328 12.56 16.72 6.88
CA THR A 328 12.75 16.72 5.42
C THR A 328 12.04 15.58 4.72
N MET A 329 11.90 14.41 5.36
CA MET A 329 11.24 13.25 4.76
C MET A 329 10.44 12.46 5.80
N PRO A 330 9.16 12.13 5.53
CA PRO A 330 8.33 11.32 6.42
C PRO A 330 8.62 9.82 6.21
N SER A 331 9.75 9.34 6.74
CA SER A 331 10.22 7.95 6.54
C SER A 331 9.27 6.86 7.04
N ARG A 332 8.41 7.17 8.02
CA ARG A 332 7.39 6.22 8.53
C ARG A 332 6.10 6.21 7.74
N PHE A 333 5.90 7.18 6.83
CA PHE A 333 4.67 7.24 6.03
C PHE A 333 4.31 5.92 5.31
N PRO A 334 5.25 5.19 4.66
CA PRO A 334 4.90 3.96 3.95
C PRO A 334 4.37 2.88 4.89
N GLN A 335 4.92 2.80 6.10
CA GLN A 335 4.44 1.87 7.12
C GLN A 335 3.05 2.29 7.61
N LEU A 336 2.85 3.55 7.97
CA LEU A 336 1.57 4.06 8.45
C LEU A 336 0.47 3.88 7.40
N PHE A 337 0.78 4.20 6.13
CA PHE A 337 -0.10 3.98 5.00
C PHE A 337 -0.39 2.49 4.78
N GLY A 338 0.63 1.63 4.79
CA GLY A 338 0.44 0.18 4.66
C GLY A 338 -0.42 -0.41 5.78
N THR A 339 -0.24 0.03 7.02
CA THR A 339 -1.08 -0.36 8.16
C THR A 339 -2.53 0.11 7.96
N ALA A 340 -2.75 1.35 7.53
CA ALA A 340 -4.10 1.85 7.25
C ALA A 340 -4.78 1.06 6.12
N VAL A 341 -4.07 0.74 5.05
CA VAL A 341 -4.60 -0.11 3.96
C VAL A 341 -4.97 -1.49 4.49
N ALA A 342 -4.10 -2.13 5.28
CA ALA A 342 -4.36 -3.44 5.87
C ALA A 342 -5.58 -3.44 6.82
N GLU A 343 -5.71 -2.41 7.66
CA GLU A 343 -6.89 -2.21 8.50
C GLU A 343 -8.16 -2.01 7.67
N GLY A 344 -8.09 -1.24 6.59
CA GLY A 344 -9.22 -1.00 5.70
C GLY A 344 -9.70 -2.27 5.02
N ILE A 345 -8.78 -3.13 4.55
CA ILE A 345 -9.10 -4.45 4.01
C ILE A 345 -9.79 -5.31 5.07
N ALA A 346 -9.19 -5.43 6.27
CA ALA A 346 -9.73 -6.24 7.36
C ALA A 346 -11.14 -5.76 7.78
N SER A 347 -11.37 -4.46 7.80
CA SER A 347 -12.68 -3.86 8.09
C SER A 347 -13.71 -4.16 7.00
N GLY A 348 -13.31 -4.08 5.73
CA GLY A 348 -14.16 -4.46 4.60
C GLY A 348 -14.55 -5.94 4.63
N GLU A 349 -13.60 -6.83 4.92
CA GLU A 349 -13.83 -8.27 5.06
C GLU A 349 -14.77 -8.61 6.23
N HIS A 350 -14.62 -7.93 7.37
CA HIS A 350 -15.52 -8.07 8.52
C HIS A 350 -16.97 -7.69 8.15
N THR A 351 -17.13 -6.61 7.39
CA THR A 351 -18.42 -6.15 6.88
C THR A 351 -19.05 -7.18 5.93
N LEU A 352 -18.25 -7.78 5.04
CA LEU A 352 -18.72 -8.81 4.09
C LEU A 352 -19.12 -10.12 4.78
N SER A 353 -18.43 -10.47 5.87
CA SER A 353 -18.74 -11.64 6.71
C SER A 353 -20.01 -11.47 7.54
N GLY A 354 -20.70 -10.32 7.41
CA GLY A 354 -21.95 -10.03 8.10
C GLY A 354 -21.76 -9.81 9.60
N GLY A 355 -20.58 -9.33 10.03
CA GLY A 355 -20.28 -9.11 11.44
C GLY A 355 -20.29 -10.38 12.30
N ARG A 356 -20.43 -11.57 11.68
CA ARG A 356 -20.18 -12.85 12.34
C ARG A 356 -18.68 -12.95 12.53
N SER A 357 -18.17 -12.26 13.55
CA SER A 357 -16.84 -12.48 14.09
C SER A 357 -16.72 -13.98 14.32
N ARG A 358 -16.03 -14.66 13.40
CA ARG A 358 -15.64 -16.06 13.59
C ARG A 358 -14.93 -16.01 14.94
N PRO A 359 -15.49 -16.62 16.02
CA PRO A 359 -14.96 -16.44 17.37
C PRO A 359 -13.49 -16.69 17.23
N GLN A 360 -12.70 -15.64 17.47
CA GLN A 360 -11.27 -15.62 17.19
C GLN A 360 -10.76 -16.78 18.02
N ARG A 361 -10.60 -17.94 17.37
CA ARG A 361 -10.28 -19.19 18.03
C ARG A 361 -8.95 -18.85 18.59
N ARG A 362 -8.94 -18.55 19.89
CA ARG A 362 -7.82 -18.04 20.66
C ARG A 362 -6.81 -19.12 20.40
N VAL A 363 -5.96 -18.93 19.38
CA VAL A 363 -4.86 -19.82 19.07
C VAL A 363 -4.11 -19.68 20.34
N GLY A 364 -4.25 -20.72 21.18
CA GLY A 364 -3.68 -20.74 22.51
C GLY A 364 -2.25 -20.37 22.24
N ARG A 365 -1.92 -19.14 22.60
CA ARG A 365 -0.56 -18.68 22.73
C ARG A 365 -0.11 -19.58 23.87
N ARG A 366 0.32 -20.80 23.53
CA ARG A 366 1.21 -21.60 24.34
C ARG A 366 2.29 -20.58 24.62
N GLN A 367 2.21 -19.97 25.81
CA GLN A 367 3.37 -19.36 26.41
C GLN A 367 4.47 -20.40 26.16
N PRO A 368 5.56 -20.05 25.47
CA PRO A 368 6.72 -20.92 25.50
C PRO A 368 6.94 -21.18 26.98
N SER A 369 6.76 -22.44 27.39
CA SER A 369 7.00 -22.89 28.75
C SER A 369 8.33 -22.28 29.11
N ARG A 370 8.29 -21.39 30.10
CA ARG A 370 9.41 -20.67 30.65
C ARG A 370 10.42 -21.75 31.01
N SER A 371 11.36 -22.02 30.10
CA SER A 371 12.49 -22.87 30.40
C SER A 371 13.19 -22.14 31.53
N LEU A 372 13.21 -22.83 32.67
CA LEU A 372 13.86 -22.41 33.88
C LEU A 372 15.35 -22.22 33.52
N ILE A 373 15.74 -21.02 33.10
CA ILE A 373 17.15 -20.64 33.08
C ILE A 373 17.51 -20.43 34.53
N MET A 374 18.01 -21.51 35.14
CA MET A 374 18.69 -21.54 36.41
C MET A 374 19.80 -20.50 36.35
N THR A 375 19.50 -19.33 36.90
CA THR A 375 20.40 -18.19 36.99
C THR A 375 21.40 -18.54 38.09
N THR A 376 22.57 -19.03 37.70
CA THR A 376 23.71 -19.09 38.62
C THR A 376 24.06 -17.65 39.00
N SER A 377 23.84 -17.35 40.27
CA SER A 377 24.19 -16.07 40.90
C SER A 377 25.68 -15.77 40.68
N PRO A 378 26.04 -14.63 40.07
CA PRO A 378 27.43 -14.19 40.03
C PRO A 378 27.86 -13.79 41.45
N ARG A 379 28.88 -14.49 41.92
CA ARG A 379 29.60 -14.25 43.18
C ARG A 379 30.04 -12.78 43.24
N PRO A 380 29.73 -12.03 44.32
CA PRO A 380 30.19 -10.65 44.46
C PRO A 380 31.72 -10.62 44.52
N GLY A 381 32.33 -9.90 43.58
CA GLY A 381 33.75 -9.62 43.57
C GLY A 381 34.14 -8.63 44.68
N PRO A 382 35.38 -8.72 45.20
CA PRO A 382 35.84 -7.93 46.32
C PRO A 382 35.89 -6.43 45.98
N THR A 383 35.35 -5.64 46.90
CA THR A 383 35.38 -4.18 46.92
C THR A 383 36.84 -3.68 46.87
N PRO A 384 37.22 -2.83 45.90
CA PRO A 384 38.53 -2.19 45.93
C PRO A 384 38.59 -1.19 47.09
N MET A 385 39.65 -1.34 47.90
CA MET A 385 39.99 -0.45 49.01
C MET A 385 40.34 0.96 48.51
N PRO A 386 40.07 2.01 49.30
CA PRO A 386 40.43 3.37 48.94
C PRO A 386 41.95 3.55 48.94
N GLU A 387 42.47 4.02 47.81
CA GLU A 387 43.86 4.37 47.61
C GLU A 387 44.20 5.64 48.39
N THR A 388 44.92 5.46 49.50
CA THR A 388 45.46 6.52 50.35
C THR A 388 46.47 7.34 49.56
N ARG A 389 46.10 8.59 49.22
CA ARG A 389 47.03 9.59 48.66
C ARG A 389 48.15 9.88 49.67
N GLN A 390 49.38 9.56 49.31
CA GLN A 390 50.57 10.04 50.00
C GLN A 390 50.84 11.51 49.66
N PRO A 391 51.17 12.36 50.66
CA PRO A 391 51.64 13.72 50.41
C PRO A 391 53.11 13.69 49.96
N THR A 392 53.38 14.19 48.75
CA THR A 392 54.75 14.42 48.29
C THR A 392 55.36 15.60 49.03
N SER A 393 56.35 15.29 49.87
CA SER A 393 57.26 16.24 50.50
C SER A 393 58.12 16.94 49.44
N SER A 394 58.02 18.26 49.38
CA SER A 394 58.97 19.16 48.74
C SER A 394 60.30 19.14 49.51
N SER A 395 61.33 18.54 48.93
CA SER A 395 62.71 18.64 49.42
C SER A 395 63.45 19.72 48.64
N SER A 396 63.76 20.79 49.36
CA SER A 396 64.77 21.78 49.06
C SER A 396 66.18 21.18 49.10
N ARG A 397 66.98 21.31 48.03
CA ARG A 397 68.43 21.51 48.19
C ARG A 397 69.08 22.15 46.96
N LEU A 398 69.88 23.14 47.30
CA LEU A 398 70.80 23.94 46.50
C LEU A 398 71.79 23.10 45.66
N THR A 399 72.11 23.61 44.48
CA THR A 399 73.47 24.09 44.13
C THR A 399 73.34 25.30 43.23
#